data_AF-A0A969SES4-F1
#
_entry.id   AF-A0A969SES4-F1
#
_cell.length_a   1.000
_cell.length_b   1.000
_cell.length_c   1.000
_cell.angle_alpha   90.00
_cell.angle_beta   90.00
_cell.angle_gamma   90.00
#
_symmetry.space_group_name_H-M   'P 1'
#
loop_
_entity.id
_entity.type
_entity.pdbx_description
1 polymer ?
#
loop_
_entity_poly.entity_id
_entity_poly.type
_entity_poly.pdbx_seq_one_letter_code
_entity_poly.pdbx_strand_id
1 'polypeptide(L)'
;STIRGSIGSKSTAAYKDETSTTSIGKTASPPPKPEFIPIIIVKAIAIEWVIFMILSSILQASFLAGLSLLIGLPLYLFWTLQKNIKYSRIYPKLYQKWENSFMCQRCGTIFEIIEN
;
A
#
# COMPACT_ATOMS: atom_id res chain seq x y z
N SER A 1 42.20 20.49 -6.33
CA SER A 1 42.41 19.04 -6.12
C SER A 1 41.10 18.32 -6.42
N THR A 2 41.03 17.64 -7.56
CA THR A 2 39.82 17.00 -8.06
C THR A 2 39.70 15.60 -7.46
N ILE A 3 38.74 15.37 -6.57
CA ILE A 3 38.46 14.03 -6.05
C ILE A 3 37.44 13.37 -6.98
N ARG A 4 37.94 12.56 -7.92
CA ARG A 4 37.14 11.58 -8.69
C ARG A 4 36.85 10.40 -7.77
N GLY A 5 35.64 10.31 -7.24
CA GLY A 5 35.14 9.09 -6.61
C GLY A 5 34.46 8.21 -7.67
N SER A 6 35.12 7.13 -8.08
CA SER A 6 34.49 6.08 -8.89
C SER A 6 33.52 5.28 -8.01
N ILE A 7 32.21 5.50 -8.14
CA ILE A 7 31.21 4.60 -7.57
C ILE A 7 30.90 3.52 -8.61
N GLY A 8 31.86 2.61 -8.73
CA GLY A 8 31.72 1.35 -9.45
C GLY A 8 32.05 0.22 -8.49
N SER A 9 31.09 -0.15 -7.64
CA SER A 9 31.17 -1.43 -6.93
C SER A 9 29.79 -2.08 -6.91
N LYS A 10 29.67 -3.09 -7.78
CA LYS A 10 28.56 -4.04 -7.81
C LYS A 10 28.34 -4.57 -6.39
N SER A 11 27.33 -4.05 -5.70
CA SER A 11 26.90 -4.56 -4.41
C SER A 11 25.64 -5.38 -4.63
N THR A 12 25.89 -6.66 -4.84
CA THR A 12 24.96 -7.78 -4.64
C THR A 12 23.92 -7.49 -3.57
N ALA A 13 22.64 -7.57 -3.99
CA ALA A 13 21.44 -7.88 -3.21
C ALA A 13 21.50 -7.57 -1.69
N ALA A 14 20.98 -6.41 -1.29
CA ALA A 14 20.51 -6.20 0.07
C ALA A 14 19.07 -6.74 0.21
N TYR A 15 18.89 -8.05 0.04
CA TYR A 15 17.70 -8.74 0.55
C TYR A 15 17.95 -8.98 2.03
N LYS A 16 17.51 -8.04 2.88
CA LYS A 16 17.47 -8.21 4.34
C LYS A 16 16.03 -8.13 4.81
N ASP A 17 15.43 -9.30 4.95
CA ASP A 17 14.30 -9.53 5.87
C ASP A 17 14.79 -9.27 7.31
N GLU A 18 14.85 -8.01 7.74
CA GLU A 18 15.26 -7.64 9.11
C GLU A 18 14.20 -6.76 9.79
N THR A 19 13.67 -7.31 10.88
CA THR A 19 12.42 -7.01 11.58
C THR A 19 12.49 -5.82 12.54
N SER A 20 13.27 -4.78 12.23
CA SER A 20 13.30 -3.54 13.02
C SER A 20 13.58 -2.32 12.15
N THR A 21 12.52 -1.78 11.55
CA THR A 21 12.61 -0.52 10.81
C THR A 21 12.78 0.64 11.79
N THR A 22 13.92 1.32 11.73
CA THR A 22 14.10 2.62 12.40
C THR A 22 13.06 3.61 11.87
N SER A 23 12.68 4.63 12.64
CA SER A 23 11.73 5.67 12.19
C SER A 23 12.13 6.29 10.85
N ILE A 24 13.43 6.37 10.60
CA ILE A 24 14.08 6.82 9.38
C ILE A 24 13.91 5.79 8.23
N GLY A 25 14.05 4.49 8.50
CA GLY A 25 13.77 3.45 7.50
C GLY A 25 12.32 3.39 7.03
N LYS A 26 11.36 3.80 7.88
CA LYS A 26 9.93 3.88 7.51
C LYS A 26 9.63 4.99 6.50
N THR A 27 10.40 6.08 6.48
CA THR A 27 10.22 7.15 5.48
C THR A 27 10.87 6.81 4.14
N ALA A 28 11.84 5.89 4.13
CA ALA A 28 12.49 5.39 2.92
C ALA A 28 11.79 4.18 2.28
N SER A 29 10.73 3.65 2.90
CA SER A 29 10.08 2.43 2.41
C SER A 29 9.42 2.67 1.05
N PRO A 30 9.44 1.66 0.15
CA PRO A 30 8.77 1.76 -1.14
C PRO A 30 7.27 2.02 -0.97
N PRO A 31 6.62 2.67 -1.96
CA PRO A 31 5.18 2.86 -1.94
C PRO A 31 4.47 1.49 -1.84
N PRO A 32 3.42 1.37 -0.99
CA PRO A 32 2.71 0.11 -0.81
C PRO A 32 2.10 -0.33 -2.14
N LYS A 33 2.23 -1.62 -2.46
CA LYS A 33 1.66 -2.18 -3.70
C LYS A 33 0.13 -2.04 -3.67
N PRO A 34 -0.52 -1.76 -4.82
CA PRO A 34 -1.97 -1.82 -4.91
C PRO A 34 -2.45 -3.21 -4.50
N GLU A 35 -3.56 -3.27 -3.76
CA GLU A 35 -4.09 -4.55 -3.29
C GLU A 35 -4.67 -5.34 -4.47
N PHE A 36 -4.52 -6.67 -4.42
CA PHE A 36 -5.10 -7.54 -5.45
C PHE A 36 -6.63 -7.53 -5.33
N ILE A 37 -7.34 -7.25 -6.43
CA ILE A 37 -8.80 -7.07 -6.45
C ILE A 37 -9.56 -8.24 -5.78
N PRO A 38 -9.24 -9.51 -6.06
CA PRO A 38 -9.86 -10.65 -5.36
C PRO A 38 -9.71 -10.61 -3.85
N ILE A 39 -8.56 -10.13 -3.33
CA ILE A 39 -8.33 -10.02 -1.88
C ILE A 39 -9.25 -8.95 -1.28
N ILE A 40 -9.43 -7.82 -1.97
CA ILE A 40 -10.38 -6.76 -1.54
C ILE A 40 -11.80 -7.33 -1.44
N ILE A 41 -12.23 -8.07 -2.46
CA ILE A 41 -13.57 -8.66 -2.51
C ILE A 41 -13.77 -9.67 -1.38
N VAL A 42 -12.81 -10.57 -1.16
CA VAL A 42 -12.89 -11.56 -0.07
C VAL A 42 -12.93 -10.88 1.30
N LYS A 43 -12.08 -9.88 1.53
CA LYS A 43 -12.11 -9.09 2.78
C LYS A 43 -13.46 -8.40 2.99
N ALA A 44 -14.00 -7.77 1.94
CA ALA A 44 -15.28 -7.09 2.02
C ALA A 44 -16.42 -8.05 2.37
N ILE A 45 -16.48 -9.21 1.71
CA ILE A 45 -17.48 -10.25 2.00
C ILE A 45 -17.34 -10.76 3.44
N ALA A 46 -16.11 -11.01 3.91
CA ALA A 46 -15.87 -11.49 5.26
C ALA A 46 -16.33 -10.48 6.33
N ILE A 47 -16.02 -9.19 6.13
CA ILE A 47 -16.46 -8.12 7.04
C ILE A 47 -17.98 -8.01 7.03
N GLU A 48 -18.60 -8.02 5.85
CA GLU A 48 -20.05 -7.92 5.72
C GLU A 48 -20.76 -9.12 6.36
N TRP A 49 -20.18 -10.31 6.28
CA TRP A 49 -20.69 -11.50 6.96
C TRP A 49 -20.70 -11.36 8.48
N VAL A 50 -19.63 -10.81 9.05
CA VAL A 50 -19.55 -10.55 10.49
C VAL A 50 -20.59 -9.50 10.90
N ILE A 51 -20.72 -8.43 10.12
CA ILE A 51 -21.71 -7.37 10.33
C ILE A 51 -23.13 -7.96 10.29
N PHE A 52 -23.43 -8.80 9.30
CA PHE A 52 -24.71 -9.48 9.16
C PHE A 52 -25.03 -10.37 10.38
N MET A 53 -24.06 -11.17 10.85
CA MET A 53 -24.23 -12.02 12.03
C MET A 53 -24.53 -11.18 13.28
N ILE A 54 -23.84 -10.06 13.47
CA ILE A 54 -24.05 -9.13 14.60
C ILE A 54 -25.46 -8.49 14.52
N LEU A 55 -25.83 -7.95 13.36
CA LEU A 55 -27.13 -7.27 13.18
C LEU A 55 -28.32 -8.23 13.29
N SER A 56 -28.18 -9.45 12.79
CA SER A 56 -29.25 -10.46 12.82
C SER A 56 -29.42 -11.08 14.20
N SER A 57 -28.32 -11.38 14.91
CA SER A 57 -28.37 -12.07 16.21
C SER A 57 -28.60 -11.13 17.40
N ILE A 58 -27.96 -9.96 17.41
CA ILE A 58 -27.96 -9.07 18.58
C ILE A 58 -29.10 -8.05 18.50
N LEU A 59 -29.29 -7.46 17.32
CA LEU A 59 -30.24 -6.35 17.14
C LEU A 59 -31.61 -6.82 16.65
N GLN A 60 -31.77 -8.12 16.34
CA GLN A 60 -32.94 -8.69 15.64
C GLN A 60 -33.31 -7.88 14.38
N ALA A 61 -32.34 -7.18 13.81
CA ALA A 61 -32.53 -6.16 12.78
C ALA A 61 -32.27 -6.77 11.40
N SER A 62 -32.95 -7.86 11.10
CA SER A 62 -32.81 -8.61 9.83
C SER A 62 -33.08 -7.73 8.60
N PHE A 63 -33.99 -6.75 8.72
CA PHE A 63 -34.24 -5.76 7.67
C PHE A 63 -33.03 -4.85 7.41
N LEU A 64 -32.38 -4.34 8.45
CA LEU A 64 -31.17 -3.52 8.31
C LEU A 64 -29.99 -4.34 7.77
N ALA A 65 -29.88 -5.61 8.19
CA ALA A 65 -28.86 -6.53 7.67
C ALA A 65 -29.06 -6.83 6.17
N GLY A 66 -30.32 -6.96 5.73
CA GLY A 66 -30.64 -7.09 4.30
C GLY A 66 -30.29 -5.83 3.50
N LEU A 67 -30.56 -4.66 4.07
CA LEU A 67 -30.22 -3.35 3.48
C LEU A 67 -28.71 -3.14 3.34
N SER A 68 -27.90 -3.53 4.32
CA SER A 68 -26.44 -3.43 4.24
C SER A 68 -25.89 -4.30 3.11
N LEU A 69 -26.44 -5.50 2.94
CA LEU A 69 -25.99 -6.43 1.90
C LEU A 69 -26.40 -5.98 0.48
N LEU A 70 -27.60 -5.42 0.34
CA LEU A 70 -28.12 -4.94 -0.95
C LEU A 70 -27.50 -3.61 -1.40
N ILE A 71 -27.20 -2.70 -0.47
CA ILE A 71 -26.79 -1.33 -0.79
C ILE A 71 -25.39 -1.03 -0.25
N GLY A 72 -25.12 -1.38 1.00
CA GLY A 72 -23.84 -1.11 1.66
C GLY A 72 -22.66 -1.81 1.00
N LEU A 73 -22.76 -3.13 0.80
CA LEU A 73 -21.67 -3.92 0.21
C LEU A 73 -21.32 -3.48 -1.23
N PRO A 74 -22.28 -3.29 -2.16
CA PRO A 74 -21.96 -2.80 -3.50
C PRO A 74 -21.34 -1.40 -3.49
N LEU A 75 -21.83 -0.47 -2.65
CA LEU A 75 -21.26 0.87 -2.52
C LEU A 75 -19.83 0.83 -1.98
N TYR A 76 -19.59 0.03 -0.95
CA TYR A 76 -18.27 -0.14 -0.36
C TYR A 76 -17.27 -0.73 -1.38
N LEU A 77 -17.67 -1.78 -2.09
CA LEU A 77 -16.88 -2.39 -3.16
C LEU A 77 -16.61 -1.39 -4.28
N PHE A 78 -17.62 -0.66 -4.74
CA PHE A 78 -17.43 0.35 -5.78
C PHE A 78 -16.40 1.40 -5.36
N TRP A 79 -16.49 1.93 -4.14
CA TRP A 79 -15.58 2.96 -3.67
C TRP A 79 -14.14 2.46 -3.47
N THR A 80 -13.97 1.28 -2.86
CA THR A 80 -12.66 0.67 -2.64
C THR A 80 -11.98 0.27 -3.95
N LEU A 81 -12.73 -0.32 -4.90
CA LEU A 81 -12.23 -0.66 -6.22
C LEU A 81 -11.84 0.59 -7.02
N GLN A 82 -12.67 1.64 -7.02
CA GLN A 82 -12.33 2.90 -7.69
C GLN A 82 -11.02 3.49 -7.14
N LYS A 83 -10.86 3.53 -5.82
CA LYS A 83 -9.62 3.99 -5.18
C LYS A 83 -8.42 3.15 -5.59
N ASN A 84 -8.55 1.82 -5.53
CA ASN A 84 -7.47 0.90 -5.87
C ASN A 84 -7.07 1.01 -7.35
N ILE A 85 -8.04 1.12 -8.26
CA ILE A 85 -7.79 1.33 -9.69
C ILE A 85 -7.08 2.66 -9.94
N LYS A 86 -7.56 3.75 -9.31
CA LYS A 86 -6.91 5.07 -9.43
C LYS A 86 -5.48 5.03 -8.91
N TYR A 87 -5.26 4.39 -7.76
CA TYR A 87 -3.93 4.23 -7.18
C TYR A 87 -3.02 3.36 -8.07
N SER A 88 -3.52 2.24 -8.58
CA SER A 88 -2.78 1.35 -9.49
C SER A 88 -2.29 2.05 -10.75
N ARG A 89 -3.01 3.08 -11.24
CA ARG A 89 -2.56 3.89 -12.39
C ARG A 89 -1.41 4.84 -12.06
N ILE A 90 -1.35 5.33 -10.82
CA ILE A 90 -0.33 6.28 -10.36
C ILE A 90 0.90 5.55 -9.80
N TYR A 91 0.68 4.35 -9.25
CA TYR A 91 1.70 3.47 -8.66
C TYR A 91 2.98 3.33 -9.49
N PRO A 92 2.96 3.02 -10.81
CA PRO A 92 4.19 2.84 -11.56
C PRO A 92 5.08 4.09 -11.56
N LYS A 93 4.47 5.28 -11.63
CA LYS A 93 5.22 6.56 -11.58
C LYS A 93 5.83 6.81 -10.20
N LEU A 94 5.07 6.52 -9.13
CA LEU A 94 5.55 6.65 -7.75
C LEU A 94 6.66 5.66 -7.45
N TYR A 95 6.52 4.43 -7.94
CA TYR A 95 7.51 3.37 -7.76
C TYR A 95 8.80 3.69 -8.51
N GLN A 96 8.72 4.14 -9.77
CA GLN A 96 9.88 4.58 -10.53
C GLN A 96 10.58 5.78 -9.87
N LYS A 97 9.80 6.75 -9.36
CA LYS A 97 10.36 7.88 -8.60
C LYS A 97 11.11 7.40 -7.35
N TRP A 98 10.56 6.40 -6.65
CA TRP A 98 11.22 5.82 -5.49
C TRP A 98 12.50 5.06 -5.87
N GLU A 99 12.50 4.27 -6.95
CA GLU A 99 13.71 3.59 -7.46
C GLU A 99 14.81 4.58 -7.85
N ASN A 100 14.44 5.74 -8.39
CA ASN A 100 15.36 6.82 -8.71
C ASN A 100 15.71 7.71 -7.50
N SER A 101 15.31 7.33 -6.28
CA SER A 101 15.58 8.12 -5.07
C SER A 101 16.47 7.37 -4.10
N PHE A 102 17.43 8.07 -3.50
CA PHE A 102 18.30 7.54 -2.48
C PHE A 102 18.16 8.34 -1.19
N MET A 103 18.02 7.65 -0.05
CA MET A 103 18.00 8.32 1.25
C MET A 103 19.34 8.13 1.98
N CYS A 104 19.92 9.23 2.45
CA CYS A 104 21.08 9.17 3.33
C CYS A 104 20.67 8.61 4.70
N GLN A 105 21.27 7.47 5.10
CA GLN A 105 20.99 6.84 6.39
C GLN A 105 21.42 7.69 7.60
N ARG A 106 22.35 8.66 7.41
CA ARG A 106 22.89 9.49 8.49
C ARG A 106 22.06 10.74 8.79
N CYS A 107 21.54 11.40 7.75
CA CYS A 107 20.81 12.66 7.89
C CYS A 107 19.35 12.61 7.42
N GLY A 108 18.90 11.50 6.81
CA GLY A 108 17.52 11.34 6.34
C GLY A 108 17.17 12.13 5.08
N THR A 109 18.12 12.84 4.47
CA THR A 109 17.90 13.59 3.23
C THR A 109 17.71 12.63 2.05
N ILE A 110 16.66 12.87 1.24
CA ILE A 110 16.34 12.12 0.03
C ILE A 110 16.88 12.87 -1.19
N PHE A 111 17.62 12.18 -2.04
CA PHE A 111 18.17 12.68 -3.29
C PHE A 111 17.48 11.97 -4.46
N GLU A 112 17.13 12.71 -5.52
CA GLU A 112 16.57 12.16 -6.75
C GLU A 112 17.68 12.11 -7.82
N ILE A 113 17.86 10.95 -8.46
CA ILE A 113 18.75 10.80 -9.61
C ILE A 113 18.03 11.41 -10.81
N ILE A 114 18.55 12.51 -11.32
CA ILE A 114 18.11 13.10 -12.59
C ILE A 114 19.01 12.50 -13.67
N GLU A 115 18.55 11.45 -14.34
CA GLU A 115 19.15 11.03 -15.61
C GLU A 115 18.80 12.08 -16.67
N ASN A 116 19.84 12.63 -17.29
CA ASN A 116 19.79 13.74 -18.24
C ASN A 116 19.88 13.21 -19.68
#